data_AF-A0AAV6BK72-F1
#
_entry.id   AF-A0AAV6BK72-F1
#
_cell.length_a   1.000
_cell.length_b   1.000
_cell.length_c   1.000
_cell.angle_alpha   90.00
_cell.angle_beta   90.00
_cell.angle_gamma   90.00
#
_symmetry.space_group_name_H-M   'P 1'
#
loop_
_entity.id
_entity.type
_entity.pdbx_description
1 polymer ?
#
loop_
_entity_poly.entity_id
_entity_poly.type
_entity_poly.pdbx_seq_one_letter_code
_entity_poly.pdbx_strand_id
1 'polypeptide(L)'
;ELKVFVPRLMTTPSTQKITLRPRAMQEVPLTGVFSPQSLSQVGDLPVQAQISTTYQSMHLPRTEKANARFIAYGPGAIDWSQGVDQAAAFVTTRDPAVDAIAREATRTVALMETGTTGNRNVDFATALFDALGTMGIAYVPDPNNPYETISGTPKAVDTVSYPRETLKRRTGDCDDTSVLLAALLGNVGIRTELVDVPGHLFVLASTGINQRNRLALGLEESRYVVHDEELWIPIETTALGKGFPEAWKSGMDSYSSWASRDRLALVDITDAQSRYAPAELPGSAEIPSLDGKAFEIRLTRDLAELATWRSDFMESRYKDTRQGLEATPTALNEVAHMYFFAGKMDEARHALDQALAKEPGSAAVLNNLGNVEAAQGELAKAADRYSQALATDKSDSGVWLNLGLARYAAGDSVGSDEALARGVELSGGYEAACAILGLPVGETSTREGTKKMSAEEARELLKQALRKVPSGLAKGQAGAMPKSSEPARRWTSRVAAGRGADRLELSDLLYWKK
;
A
#
# COMPACT_ATOMS: atom_id res chain seq x y z
N GLU A 1 -7.79 38.98 17.20
CA GLU A 1 -6.94 37.82 17.51
C GLU A 1 -7.71 36.90 18.43
N LEU A 2 -8.01 35.68 17.98
CA LEU A 2 -8.67 34.63 18.75
C LEU A 2 -7.61 33.69 19.30
N LYS A 3 -7.72 33.31 20.57
CA LYS A 3 -6.84 32.36 21.26
C LYS A 3 -7.64 31.25 21.91
N VAL A 4 -7.16 30.03 21.75
CA VAL A 4 -7.70 28.83 22.40
C VAL A 4 -6.60 28.20 23.24
N PHE A 5 -6.90 27.94 24.50
CA PHE A 5 -5.97 27.31 25.42
C PHE A 5 -6.69 26.30 26.30
N VAL A 6 -6.17 25.08 26.36
CA VAL A 6 -6.63 24.03 27.27
C VAL A 6 -5.53 23.80 28.29
N PRO A 7 -5.65 24.37 29.51
CA PRO A 7 -4.65 24.20 30.55
C PRO A 7 -4.34 22.70 30.77
N ARG A 8 -3.07 22.40 31.06
CA ARG A 8 -2.52 21.03 31.27
C ARG A 8 -2.34 20.18 30.01
N LEU A 9 -3.11 20.40 28.95
CA LEU A 9 -3.00 19.63 27.70
C LEU A 9 -2.25 20.38 26.59
N MET A 10 -2.25 21.72 26.65
CA MET A 10 -1.53 22.58 25.72
C MET A 10 -0.36 23.27 26.42
N THR A 11 0.80 23.35 25.74
CA THR A 11 1.97 24.11 26.20
C THR A 11 1.85 25.60 25.88
N THR A 12 1.25 25.93 24.75
CA THR A 12 1.03 27.30 24.29
C THR A 12 -0.38 27.46 23.70
N PRO A 13 -0.99 28.64 23.78
CA PRO A 13 -2.30 28.90 23.18
C PRO A 13 -2.22 28.90 21.65
N SER A 14 -3.15 28.20 21.00
CA SER A 14 -3.36 28.33 19.57
C SER A 14 -3.94 29.72 19.27
N THR A 15 -3.43 30.38 18.24
CA THR A 15 -3.83 31.76 17.91
C THR A 15 -4.24 31.88 16.44
N GLN A 16 -5.36 32.54 16.17
CA GLN A 16 -5.86 32.81 14.82
C GLN A 16 -6.24 34.29 14.64
N LYS A 17 -5.95 34.85 13.47
CA LYS A 17 -6.43 36.18 13.09
C LYS A 17 -7.71 36.05 12.26
N ILE A 18 -8.74 36.79 12.66
CA ILE A 18 -10.06 36.79 12.02
C ILE A 18 -10.42 38.25 11.74
N THR A 19 -11.04 38.48 10.59
CA THR A 19 -11.54 39.80 10.18
C THR A 19 -13.05 39.70 10.03
N LEU A 20 -13.79 40.45 10.84
CA LEU A 20 -15.25 40.53 10.77
C LEU A 20 -15.69 41.89 10.26
N ARG A 21 -16.70 41.91 9.40
CA ARG A 21 -17.38 43.14 9.01
C ARG A 21 -18.35 43.58 10.12
N PRO A 22 -18.69 44.88 10.22
CA PRO A 22 -19.69 45.34 11.18
C PRO A 22 -21.00 44.56 11.06
N ARG A 23 -21.54 44.11 12.20
CA ARG A 23 -22.76 43.29 12.32
C ARG A 23 -22.72 41.91 11.63
N ALA A 24 -21.57 41.48 11.12
CA ALA A 24 -21.43 40.14 10.55
C ALA A 24 -21.29 39.09 11.66
N MET A 25 -21.86 37.91 11.42
CA MET A 25 -21.61 36.69 12.18
C MET A 25 -20.82 35.73 11.29
N GLN A 26 -19.83 35.06 11.86
CA GLN A 26 -19.00 34.08 11.18
C GLN A 26 -18.71 32.92 12.13
N GLU A 27 -18.92 31.70 11.66
CA GLU A 27 -18.42 30.50 12.34
C GLU A 27 -16.92 30.36 12.09
N VAL A 28 -16.16 30.08 13.14
CA VAL A 28 -14.70 29.96 13.08
C VAL A 28 -14.29 28.64 13.71
N PRO A 29 -13.63 27.73 12.97
CA PRO A 29 -13.13 26.50 13.54
C PRO A 29 -12.02 26.79 14.56
N LEU A 30 -12.11 26.15 15.73
CA LEU A 30 -11.12 26.29 16.79
C LEU A 30 -10.10 25.16 16.66
N THR A 31 -8.82 25.49 16.49
CA THR A 31 -7.74 24.50 16.44
C THR A 31 -6.97 24.50 17.74
N GLY A 32 -6.93 23.37 18.45
CA GLY A 32 -6.03 23.15 19.59
C GLY A 32 -4.79 22.38 19.16
N VAL A 33 -3.60 22.81 19.62
CA VAL A 33 -2.35 22.05 19.45
C VAL A 33 -1.97 21.49 20.81
N PHE A 34 -2.15 20.18 20.97
CA PHE A 34 -1.84 19.46 22.19
C PHE A 34 -0.38 19.01 22.17
N SER A 35 0.27 19.05 23.34
CA SER A 35 1.65 18.58 23.46
C SER A 35 1.69 17.07 23.63
N PRO A 36 2.71 16.33 23.15
CA PRO A 36 2.81 14.87 23.33
C PRO A 36 2.69 14.42 24.80
N GLN A 37 3.04 15.28 25.76
CA GLN A 37 2.87 15.03 27.20
C GLN A 37 1.39 14.85 27.61
N SER A 38 0.41 15.28 26.81
CA SER A 38 -1.01 15.00 27.08
C SER A 38 -1.30 13.51 27.05
N LEU A 39 -0.54 12.73 26.27
CA LEU A 39 -0.63 11.27 26.24
C LEU A 39 -0.01 10.60 27.47
N SER A 40 0.60 11.35 28.39
CA SER A 40 1.02 10.83 29.71
C SER A 40 -0.07 10.92 30.78
N GLN A 41 -1.25 11.45 30.46
CA GLN A 41 -2.33 11.56 31.43
C GLN A 41 -2.85 10.17 31.82
N VAL A 42 -3.39 10.06 33.04
CA VAL A 42 -3.98 8.81 33.55
C VAL A 42 -5.48 8.99 33.67
N GLY A 43 -6.23 8.22 32.90
CA GLY A 43 -7.69 8.24 32.87
C GLY A 43 -8.28 9.54 32.32
N ASP A 44 -9.59 9.68 32.51
CA ASP A 44 -10.36 10.80 32.00
C ASP A 44 -10.22 12.04 32.88
N LEU A 45 -10.03 13.19 32.24
CA LEU A 45 -9.83 14.46 32.91
C LEU A 45 -10.90 15.48 32.51
N PRO A 46 -11.73 15.98 33.45
CA PRO A 46 -12.56 17.15 33.18
C PRO A 46 -11.67 18.37 33.00
N VAL A 47 -11.73 18.98 31.81
CA VAL A 47 -10.92 20.14 31.44
C VAL A 47 -11.78 21.33 31.05
N GLN A 48 -11.20 22.51 31.16
CA GLN A 48 -11.83 23.76 30.77
C GLN A 48 -10.99 24.45 29.70
N ALA A 49 -11.48 24.50 28.46
CA ALA A 49 -10.92 25.35 27.43
C ALA A 49 -11.20 26.82 27.76
N GLN A 50 -10.16 27.63 27.64
CA GLN A 50 -10.21 29.08 27.70
C GLN A 50 -10.14 29.62 26.27
N ILE A 51 -11.19 30.33 25.86
CA ILE A 51 -11.28 30.99 24.56
C ILE A 51 -11.23 32.48 24.82
N SER A 52 -10.31 33.19 24.19
CA SER A 52 -10.21 34.64 24.35
C SER A 52 -10.04 35.34 23.02
N THR A 53 -10.69 36.49 22.87
CA THR A 53 -10.57 37.31 21.67
C THR A 53 -10.12 38.71 22.04
N THR A 54 -9.03 39.16 21.43
CA THR A 54 -8.53 40.52 21.54
C THR A 54 -8.77 41.27 20.23
N TYR A 55 -9.40 42.43 20.30
CA TYR A 55 -9.75 43.27 19.16
C TYR A 55 -9.64 44.77 19.50
N GLN A 56 -9.53 45.63 18.48
CA GLN A 56 -9.56 47.08 18.70
C GLN A 56 -10.99 47.61 18.58
N SER A 57 -11.40 48.42 19.55
CA SER A 57 -12.67 49.14 19.52
C SER A 57 -12.44 50.58 19.99
N MET A 58 -12.83 51.57 19.19
CA MET A 58 -12.64 53.00 19.49
C MET A 58 -11.19 53.33 19.87
N HIS A 59 -10.22 52.79 19.11
CA HIS A 59 -8.77 52.90 19.35
C HIS A 59 -8.22 52.28 20.65
N LEU A 60 -9.06 51.58 21.42
CA LEU A 60 -8.65 50.88 22.63
C LEU A 60 -8.64 49.36 22.39
N PRO A 61 -7.63 48.63 22.87
CA PRO A 61 -7.67 47.18 22.87
C PRO A 61 -8.75 46.69 23.84
N ARG A 62 -9.59 45.77 23.39
CA ARG A 62 -10.58 45.05 24.19
C ARG A 62 -10.26 43.57 24.16
N THR A 63 -10.48 42.88 25.27
CA THR A 63 -10.35 41.43 25.37
C THR A 63 -11.61 40.85 25.99
N GLU A 64 -12.19 39.88 25.32
CA GLU A 64 -13.30 39.07 25.82
C GLU A 64 -12.85 37.63 26.04
N LYS A 65 -13.46 36.96 27.01
CA LYS A 65 -13.14 35.58 27.37
C LYS A 65 -14.41 34.76 27.54
N ALA A 66 -14.37 33.54 27.05
CA ALA A 66 -15.38 32.51 27.26
C ALA A 66 -14.68 31.21 27.69
N ASN A 67 -15.40 30.36 28.41
CA ASN A 67 -14.89 29.07 28.84
C ASN A 67 -15.82 27.95 28.37
N ALA A 68 -15.26 26.84 27.92
CA ALA A 68 -16.00 25.63 27.58
C ALA A 68 -15.47 24.47 28.43
N ARG A 69 -16.37 23.61 28.93
CA ARG A 69 -16.01 22.43 29.72
C ARG A 69 -16.23 21.17 28.87
N PHE A 70 -15.29 20.24 28.94
CA PHE A 70 -15.39 18.94 28.28
C PHE A 70 -14.54 17.92 29.03
N ILE A 71 -14.74 16.63 28.74
CA ILE A 71 -13.88 15.55 29.23
C ILE A 71 -12.78 15.33 28.20
N ALA A 72 -11.52 15.39 28.64
CA ALA A 72 -10.40 14.87 27.88
C ALA A 72 -10.23 13.40 28.27
N TYR A 73 -10.58 12.50 27.37
CA TYR A 73 -10.44 11.07 27.61
C TYR A 73 -8.97 10.66 27.72
N GLY A 74 -8.71 9.61 28.48
CA GLY A 74 -7.37 9.06 28.65
C GLY A 74 -6.73 8.58 27.33
N PRO A 75 -5.40 8.38 27.28
CA PRO A 75 -4.75 7.78 26.12
C PRO A 75 -5.34 6.40 25.86
N GLY A 76 -5.58 6.05 24.60
CA GLY A 76 -6.29 4.82 24.24
C GLY A 76 -7.75 5.06 23.84
N ALA A 77 -8.37 6.11 24.36
CA ALA A 77 -9.79 6.32 24.15
C ALA A 77 -10.13 6.71 22.71
N ILE A 78 -11.16 6.07 22.16
CA ILE A 78 -11.70 6.35 20.83
C ILE A 78 -13.22 6.46 20.88
N ASP A 79 -13.79 7.38 20.10
CA ASP A 79 -15.23 7.53 19.89
C ASP A 79 -15.55 7.17 18.45
N TRP A 80 -16.02 5.93 18.23
CA TRP A 80 -16.31 5.41 16.89
C TRP A 80 -17.42 6.18 16.15
N SER A 81 -18.17 7.08 16.82
CA SER A 81 -19.22 7.88 16.17
C SER A 81 -18.71 8.85 15.11
N GLN A 82 -17.41 9.18 15.10
CA GLN A 82 -16.79 10.01 14.06
C GLN A 82 -16.17 9.20 12.92
N GLY A 83 -16.27 7.86 12.96
CA GLY A 83 -15.73 6.95 11.96
C GLY A 83 -14.50 6.17 12.43
N VAL A 84 -14.23 5.07 11.71
CA VAL A 84 -13.09 4.16 11.97
C VAL A 84 -11.74 4.75 11.56
N ASP A 85 -11.74 5.80 10.74
CA ASP A 85 -10.54 6.53 10.33
C ASP A 85 -9.70 7.08 11.50
N GLN A 86 -10.32 7.35 12.65
CA GLN A 86 -9.63 7.69 13.89
C GLN A 86 -8.67 6.60 14.37
N ALA A 87 -8.95 5.32 14.10
CA ALA A 87 -8.07 4.21 14.47
C ALA A 87 -6.68 4.33 13.83
N ALA A 88 -6.56 5.07 12.71
CA ALA A 88 -5.29 5.32 12.04
C ALA A 88 -4.30 6.12 12.93
N ALA A 89 -4.78 6.89 13.91
CA ALA A 89 -3.91 7.56 14.90
C ALA A 89 -3.15 6.58 15.81
N PHE A 90 -3.69 5.37 16.01
CA PHE A 90 -3.07 4.33 16.82
C PHE A 90 -2.02 3.52 16.06
N VAL A 91 -2.02 3.60 14.71
CA VAL A 91 -1.07 2.92 13.83
C VAL A 91 0.30 3.62 13.86
N THR A 92 1.08 3.33 14.90
CA THR A 92 2.37 3.98 15.21
C THR A 92 3.55 3.27 14.52
N THR A 93 3.67 3.42 13.21
CA THR A 93 4.70 2.74 12.38
C THR A 93 6.14 3.06 12.76
N ARG A 94 6.40 4.22 13.39
CA ARG A 94 7.75 4.67 13.79
C ARG A 94 8.10 4.33 15.24
N ASP A 95 7.26 3.56 15.91
CA ASP A 95 7.49 3.15 17.28
C ASP A 95 8.73 2.24 17.40
N PRO A 96 9.65 2.46 18.36
CA PRO A 96 10.84 1.61 18.50
C PRO A 96 10.54 0.14 18.79
N ALA A 97 9.44 -0.19 19.49
CA ALA A 97 9.05 -1.59 19.71
C ALA A 97 8.55 -2.26 18.42
N VAL A 98 7.80 -1.51 17.61
CA VAL A 98 7.32 -1.95 16.29
C VAL A 98 8.51 -2.15 15.34
N ASP A 99 9.42 -1.18 15.26
CA ASP A 99 10.62 -1.24 14.42
C ASP A 99 11.53 -2.41 14.79
N ALA A 100 11.69 -2.71 16.09
CA ALA A 100 12.49 -3.83 16.56
C ALA A 100 11.96 -5.18 16.03
N ILE A 101 10.66 -5.47 16.22
CA ILE A 101 10.05 -6.72 15.73
C ILE A 101 10.06 -6.78 14.21
N ALA A 102 9.68 -5.69 13.54
CA ALA A 102 9.62 -5.65 12.10
C ALA A 102 10.99 -5.94 11.45
N ARG A 103 12.07 -5.35 11.99
CA ARG A 103 13.44 -5.60 11.53
C ARG A 103 13.89 -7.02 11.79
N GLU A 104 13.60 -7.58 12.97
CA GLU A 104 14.01 -8.93 13.31
C GLU A 104 13.30 -9.96 12.41
N ALA A 105 11.98 -9.84 12.25
CA ALA A 105 11.18 -10.73 11.42
C ALA A 105 11.60 -10.71 9.94
N THR A 106 11.72 -9.52 9.36
CA THR A 106 12.10 -9.37 7.94
C THR A 106 13.55 -9.74 7.65
N ARG A 107 14.46 -9.59 8.63
CA ARG A 107 15.84 -10.07 8.52
C ARG A 107 15.89 -11.59 8.36
N THR A 108 15.07 -12.33 9.10
CA THR A 108 15.01 -13.80 8.97
C THR A 108 14.60 -14.21 7.56
N VAL A 109 13.55 -13.61 7.00
CA VAL A 109 13.13 -13.85 5.61
C VAL A 109 14.28 -13.59 4.63
N ALA A 110 15.01 -12.48 4.80
CA ALA A 110 16.12 -12.12 3.92
C ALA A 110 17.31 -13.09 3.98
N LEU A 111 17.40 -13.94 5.02
CA LEU A 111 18.45 -14.95 5.19
C LEU A 111 18.02 -16.36 4.75
N MET A 112 16.74 -16.59 4.45
CA MET A 112 16.25 -17.91 4.06
C MET A 112 16.61 -18.22 2.60
N GLU A 113 17.20 -19.39 2.36
CA GLU A 113 17.56 -19.89 1.01
C GLU A 113 16.36 -20.49 0.25
N THR A 114 15.32 -20.94 0.96
CA THR A 114 14.20 -21.70 0.40
C THR A 114 13.05 -20.80 -0.01
N GLY A 115 12.77 -20.81 -1.32
CA GLY A 115 11.46 -20.57 -1.95
C GLY A 115 10.56 -19.54 -1.26
N THR A 116 10.79 -18.27 -1.56
CA THR A 116 9.83 -17.20 -1.31
C THR A 116 8.49 -17.51 -1.97
N THR A 117 7.42 -16.88 -1.50
CA THR A 117 6.13 -16.82 -2.22
C THR A 117 6.25 -16.11 -3.58
N GLY A 118 7.45 -15.77 -4.04
CA GLY A 118 7.69 -14.95 -5.24
C GLY A 118 7.25 -13.49 -5.06
N ASN A 119 6.76 -13.12 -3.87
CA ASN A 119 6.32 -11.77 -3.56
C ASN A 119 6.82 -11.34 -2.18
N ARG A 120 7.68 -10.32 -2.15
CA ARG A 120 8.27 -9.79 -0.92
C ARG A 120 7.23 -9.35 0.10
N ASN A 121 6.15 -8.69 -0.33
CA ASN A 121 5.14 -8.18 0.59
C ASN A 121 4.39 -9.32 1.28
N VAL A 122 4.09 -10.39 0.55
CA VAL A 122 3.48 -11.60 1.12
C VAL A 122 4.43 -12.27 2.12
N ASP A 123 5.70 -12.47 1.74
CA ASP A 123 6.69 -13.08 2.65
C ASP A 123 6.86 -12.26 3.94
N PHE A 124 6.90 -10.92 3.81
CA PHE A 124 7.03 -10.02 4.94
C PHE A 124 5.76 -10.01 5.80
N ALA A 125 4.56 -10.03 5.19
CA ALA A 125 3.31 -10.15 5.92
C ALA A 125 3.24 -11.46 6.71
N THR A 126 3.65 -12.59 6.11
CA THR A 126 3.77 -13.89 6.78
C THR A 126 4.72 -13.81 7.98
N ALA A 127 5.93 -13.26 7.78
CA ALA A 127 6.93 -13.14 8.83
C ALA A 127 6.49 -12.24 9.99
N LEU A 128 5.85 -11.11 9.72
CA LEU A 128 5.35 -10.21 10.75
C LEU A 128 4.22 -10.87 11.55
N PHE A 129 3.29 -11.55 10.87
CA PHE A 129 2.20 -12.25 11.53
C PHE A 129 2.71 -13.42 12.40
N ASP A 130 3.65 -14.21 11.88
CA ASP A 130 4.23 -15.33 12.62
C ASP A 130 5.13 -14.88 13.77
N ALA A 131 5.76 -13.71 13.68
CA ALA A 131 6.47 -13.12 14.81
C ALA A 131 5.49 -12.84 15.96
N LEU A 132 4.34 -12.23 15.69
CA LEU A 132 3.29 -12.01 16.69
C LEU A 132 2.77 -13.32 17.29
N GLY A 133 2.51 -14.31 16.43
CA GLY A 133 2.10 -15.65 16.88
C GLY A 133 3.16 -16.35 17.73
N THR A 134 4.45 -16.14 17.44
CA THR A 134 5.58 -16.70 18.21
C THR A 134 5.76 -16.01 19.56
N MET A 135 5.53 -14.69 19.61
CA MET A 135 5.51 -13.93 20.87
C MET A 135 4.34 -14.34 21.78
N GLY A 136 3.37 -15.08 21.25
CA GLY A 136 2.20 -15.55 21.99
C GLY A 136 1.18 -14.44 22.23
N ILE A 137 1.07 -13.48 21.29
CA ILE A 137 0.00 -12.49 21.35
C ILE A 137 -1.35 -13.22 21.22
N ALA A 138 -2.19 -13.14 22.23
CA ALA A 138 -3.48 -13.82 22.28
C ALA A 138 -4.64 -12.84 22.05
N TYR A 139 -5.59 -13.25 21.19
CA TYR A 139 -6.85 -12.54 21.07
C TYR A 139 -7.69 -12.75 22.33
N VAL A 140 -8.13 -11.64 22.94
CA VAL A 140 -9.03 -11.62 24.09
C VAL A 140 -10.13 -10.61 23.78
N PRO A 141 -11.38 -11.04 23.50
CA PRO A 141 -12.48 -10.10 23.31
C PRO A 141 -12.66 -9.22 24.55
N ASP A 142 -12.90 -7.92 24.38
CA ASP A 142 -13.24 -7.06 25.52
C ASP A 142 -14.58 -7.54 26.14
N PRO A 143 -14.59 -7.96 27.42
CA PRO A 143 -15.80 -8.44 28.08
C PRO A 143 -16.78 -7.32 28.46
N ASN A 144 -16.31 -6.08 28.60
CA ASN A 144 -17.11 -4.92 28.99
C ASN A 144 -17.61 -4.15 27.76
N ASN A 145 -16.78 -4.11 26.73
CA ASN A 145 -16.94 -3.23 25.58
C ASN A 145 -16.75 -3.96 24.23
N PRO A 146 -17.55 -5.01 23.89
CA PRO A 146 -17.38 -5.70 22.62
C PRO A 146 -17.61 -4.75 21.44
N TYR A 147 -16.72 -4.77 20.44
CA TYR A 147 -16.79 -3.90 19.25
C TYR A 147 -18.17 -3.91 18.57
N GLU A 148 -18.83 -5.07 18.47
CA GLU A 148 -20.22 -5.22 17.98
C GLU A 148 -21.23 -4.30 18.67
N THR A 149 -21.06 -4.08 19.96
CA THR A 149 -21.99 -3.29 20.77
C THR A 149 -21.67 -1.81 20.69
N ILE A 150 -20.39 -1.44 20.60
CA ILE A 150 -19.94 -0.05 20.72
C ILE A 150 -19.87 0.67 19.38
N SER A 151 -19.39 0.01 18.33
CA SER A 151 -19.33 0.60 16.97
C SER A 151 -20.69 1.14 16.48
N GLY A 152 -21.79 0.52 16.91
CA GLY A 152 -23.15 0.96 16.61
C GLY A 152 -23.81 1.89 17.63
N THR A 153 -23.17 2.17 18.78
CA THR A 153 -23.75 2.95 19.87
C THR A 153 -23.24 4.40 19.84
N PRO A 154 -24.11 5.40 19.60
CA PRO A 154 -23.69 6.80 19.61
C PRO A 154 -23.12 7.19 20.98
N LYS A 155 -21.88 7.72 21.00
CA LYS A 155 -21.15 8.20 22.18
C LYS A 155 -20.63 7.11 23.14
N ALA A 156 -20.59 5.85 22.73
CA ALA A 156 -19.82 4.84 23.44
C ALA A 156 -18.32 5.11 23.22
N VAL A 157 -17.56 5.18 24.30
CA VAL A 157 -16.10 5.36 24.26
C VAL A 157 -15.45 4.00 24.47
N ASP A 158 -14.62 3.64 23.52
CA ASP A 158 -13.86 2.41 23.51
C ASP A 158 -12.38 2.67 23.83
N THR A 159 -11.57 1.63 24.01
CA THR A 159 -10.13 1.76 24.30
C THR A 159 -9.29 0.90 23.37
N VAL A 160 -8.52 1.55 22.50
CA VAL A 160 -7.51 0.91 21.66
C VAL A 160 -6.13 1.01 22.32
N SER A 161 -5.51 -0.12 22.58
CA SER A 161 -4.11 -0.24 22.98
C SER A 161 -3.18 0.16 21.84
N TYR A 162 -2.17 0.96 22.15
CA TYR A 162 -1.13 1.25 21.16
C TYR A 162 -0.30 -0.01 20.86
N PRO A 163 0.26 -0.16 19.64
CA PRO A 163 1.08 -1.32 19.26
C PRO A 163 2.15 -1.73 20.29
N ARG A 164 2.88 -0.76 20.89
CA ARG A 164 3.88 -1.04 21.94
C ARG A 164 3.27 -1.66 23.21
N GLU A 165 2.02 -1.33 23.53
CA GLU A 165 1.30 -1.83 24.70
C GLU A 165 0.78 -3.24 24.45
N THR A 166 0.22 -3.50 23.26
CA THR A 166 -0.20 -4.82 22.82
C THR A 166 0.98 -5.80 22.77
N LEU A 167 2.14 -5.38 22.23
CA LEU A 167 3.38 -6.16 22.24
C LEU A 167 3.84 -6.50 23.67
N LYS A 168 3.71 -5.55 24.60
CA LYS A 168 4.09 -5.73 26.00
C LYS A 168 3.14 -6.67 26.75
N ARG A 169 1.83 -6.47 26.60
CA ARG A 169 0.79 -7.24 27.30
C ARG A 169 0.58 -8.63 26.72
N ARG A 170 0.95 -8.82 25.45
CA ARG A 170 0.73 -10.04 24.68
C ARG A 170 -0.74 -10.46 24.58
N THR A 171 -1.63 -9.49 24.67
CA THR A 171 -3.08 -9.66 24.57
C THR A 171 -3.67 -8.42 23.91
N GLY A 172 -4.78 -8.60 23.22
CA GLY A 172 -5.58 -7.53 22.60
C GLY A 172 -6.83 -8.11 21.93
N ASP A 173 -7.79 -7.26 21.62
CA ASP A 173 -8.97 -7.57 20.82
C ASP A 173 -8.74 -7.28 19.33
N CYS A 174 -9.81 -7.16 18.54
CA CYS A 174 -9.73 -7.08 17.08
C CYS A 174 -9.14 -5.75 16.62
N ASP A 175 -9.45 -4.64 17.27
CA ASP A 175 -8.87 -3.32 17.00
C ASP A 175 -7.42 -3.23 17.48
N ASP A 176 -7.09 -3.72 18.68
CA ASP A 176 -5.71 -3.77 19.18
C ASP A 176 -4.77 -4.53 18.24
N THR A 177 -5.19 -5.73 17.82
CA THR A 177 -4.39 -6.59 16.95
C THR A 177 -4.33 -6.06 15.52
N SER A 178 -5.38 -5.37 15.05
CA SER A 178 -5.41 -4.73 13.73
C SER A 178 -4.49 -3.52 13.65
N VAL A 179 -4.51 -2.62 14.65
CA VAL A 179 -3.61 -1.46 14.65
C VAL A 179 -2.15 -1.89 14.83
N LEU A 180 -1.89 -2.96 15.59
CA LEU A 180 -0.55 -3.56 15.72
C LEU A 180 -0.06 -4.14 14.39
N LEU A 181 -0.86 -4.98 13.72
CA LEU A 181 -0.45 -5.58 12.45
C LEU A 181 -0.29 -4.51 11.36
N ALA A 182 -1.20 -3.53 11.29
CA ALA A 182 -1.08 -2.41 10.36
C ALA A 182 0.20 -1.58 10.62
N ALA A 183 0.59 -1.38 11.89
CA ALA A 183 1.81 -0.66 12.23
C ALA A 183 3.08 -1.40 11.80
N LEU A 184 3.10 -2.74 11.95
CA LEU A 184 4.20 -3.60 11.52
C LEU A 184 4.34 -3.64 10.00
N LEU A 185 3.24 -3.84 9.28
CA LEU A 185 3.22 -3.84 7.81
C LEU A 185 3.63 -2.46 7.25
N GLY A 186 3.07 -1.38 7.80
CA GLY A 186 3.43 -0.01 7.42
C GLY A 186 4.89 0.33 7.74
N ASN A 187 5.46 -0.21 8.82
CA ASN A 187 6.88 -0.02 9.17
C ASN A 187 7.82 -0.57 8.08
N VAL A 188 7.45 -1.67 7.41
CA VAL A 188 8.26 -2.30 6.35
C VAL A 188 7.91 -1.81 4.93
N GLY A 189 6.99 -0.83 4.83
CA GLY A 189 6.59 -0.19 3.58
C GLY A 189 5.44 -0.85 2.84
N ILE A 190 4.71 -1.78 3.46
CA ILE A 190 3.52 -2.39 2.86
C ILE A 190 2.33 -1.46 3.10
N ARG A 191 1.61 -1.08 2.02
CA ARG A 191 0.37 -0.29 2.15
C ARG A 191 -0.69 -1.13 2.86
N THR A 192 -1.42 -0.49 3.77
CA THR A 192 -2.43 -1.14 4.60
C THR A 192 -3.71 -0.34 4.66
N GLU A 193 -4.81 -1.06 4.72
CA GLU A 193 -6.13 -0.53 5.02
C GLU A 193 -6.74 -1.29 6.19
N LEU A 194 -7.58 -0.61 6.97
CA LEU A 194 -8.46 -1.29 7.91
C LEU A 194 -9.74 -1.68 7.19
N VAL A 195 -10.20 -2.90 7.43
CA VAL A 195 -11.47 -3.42 6.95
C VAL A 195 -12.46 -3.37 8.10
N ASP A 196 -13.35 -2.38 8.05
CA ASP A 196 -14.45 -2.24 9.00
C ASP A 196 -15.66 -3.02 8.50
N VAL A 197 -16.08 -3.99 9.30
CA VAL A 197 -17.31 -4.75 9.10
C VAL A 197 -18.11 -4.75 10.40
N PRO A 198 -19.43 -5.01 10.36
CA PRO A 198 -20.24 -5.05 11.55
C PRO A 198 -19.66 -6.00 12.59
N GLY A 199 -19.19 -5.45 13.70
CA GLY A 199 -18.69 -6.25 14.81
C GLY A 199 -17.21 -6.61 14.79
N HIS A 200 -16.49 -6.24 13.74
CA HIS A 200 -15.13 -6.73 13.59
C HIS A 200 -14.26 -5.79 12.77
N LEU A 201 -12.98 -5.73 13.13
CA LEU A 201 -11.96 -4.95 12.43
C LEU A 201 -10.78 -5.87 12.11
N PHE A 202 -10.30 -5.83 10.87
CA PHE A 202 -9.12 -6.58 10.43
C PHE A 202 -8.33 -5.80 9.37
N VAL A 203 -7.24 -6.37 8.86
CA VAL A 203 -6.30 -5.64 8.00
C VAL A 203 -6.35 -6.14 6.56
N LEU A 204 -6.29 -5.21 5.61
CA LEU A 204 -6.04 -5.49 4.20
C LEU A 204 -4.61 -5.03 3.87
N ALA A 205 -3.80 -5.90 3.27
CA ALA A 205 -2.41 -5.62 2.94
C ALA A 205 -2.13 -5.70 1.44
N SER A 206 -1.38 -4.73 0.91
CA SER A 206 -1.03 -4.62 -0.50
C SER A 206 0.04 -5.63 -0.89
N THR A 207 -0.17 -6.34 -2.00
CA THR A 207 0.86 -7.25 -2.56
C THR A 207 1.86 -6.51 -3.45
N GLY A 208 1.55 -5.28 -3.87
CA GLY A 208 2.29 -4.52 -4.89
C GLY A 208 2.03 -5.01 -6.32
N ILE A 209 1.19 -6.02 -6.53
CA ILE A 209 0.93 -6.60 -7.85
C ILE A 209 -0.28 -5.91 -8.46
N ASN A 210 -0.08 -5.18 -9.56
CA ASN A 210 -1.21 -4.65 -10.33
C ASN A 210 -2.09 -5.79 -10.89
N GLN A 211 -3.42 -5.60 -10.89
CA GLN A 211 -4.42 -6.59 -11.32
C GLN A 211 -4.22 -7.17 -12.72
N ARG A 212 -3.51 -6.46 -13.60
CA ARG A 212 -3.15 -6.93 -14.94
C ARG A 212 -2.12 -8.07 -14.89
N ASN A 213 -1.26 -8.05 -13.87
CA ASN A 213 -0.21 -9.00 -13.57
C ASN A 213 -0.66 -9.98 -12.49
N ARG A 214 -1.98 -10.19 -12.31
CA ARG A 214 -2.53 -11.02 -11.23
C ARG A 214 -1.95 -12.44 -11.15
N LEU A 215 -1.51 -12.95 -12.30
CA LEU A 215 -0.80 -14.23 -12.40
C LEU A 215 0.51 -14.23 -11.59
N ALA A 216 1.20 -13.10 -11.39
CA ALA A 216 2.42 -13.01 -10.58
C ALA A 216 2.25 -13.56 -9.15
N LEU A 217 1.07 -13.39 -8.56
CA LEU A 217 0.78 -13.88 -7.21
C LEU A 217 0.68 -15.41 -7.17
N GLY A 218 0.36 -16.05 -8.30
CA GLY A 218 0.30 -17.50 -8.43
C GLY A 218 -0.75 -18.16 -7.56
N LEU A 219 -1.84 -17.45 -7.27
CA LEU A 219 -2.96 -17.93 -6.49
C LEU A 219 -4.26 -17.77 -7.26
N GLU A 220 -5.25 -18.57 -6.89
CA GLU A 220 -6.63 -18.47 -7.38
C GLU A 220 -7.28 -17.13 -6.99
N GLU A 221 -8.24 -16.66 -7.80
CA GLU A 221 -8.90 -15.36 -7.59
C GLU A 221 -9.67 -15.29 -6.26
N SER A 222 -10.02 -16.44 -5.68
CA SER A 222 -10.64 -16.54 -4.35
C SER A 222 -9.66 -16.33 -3.18
N ARG A 223 -8.39 -15.98 -3.45
CA ARG A 223 -7.36 -15.73 -2.42
C ARG A 223 -6.95 -14.27 -2.33
N TYR A 224 -7.48 -13.37 -3.15
CA TYR A 224 -7.12 -11.97 -3.08
C TYR A 224 -8.29 -11.08 -3.48
N VAL A 225 -8.18 -9.81 -3.13
CA VAL A 225 -9.12 -8.76 -3.50
C VAL A 225 -8.45 -7.88 -4.54
N VAL A 226 -9.19 -7.49 -5.58
CA VAL A 226 -8.76 -6.42 -6.48
C VAL A 226 -9.28 -5.10 -5.94
N HIS A 227 -8.38 -4.23 -5.49
CA HIS A 227 -8.70 -2.90 -4.96
C HIS A 227 -7.64 -1.91 -5.43
N ASP A 228 -8.05 -0.70 -5.86
CA ASP A 228 -7.15 0.33 -6.39
C ASP A 228 -6.19 -0.19 -7.50
N GLU A 229 -6.75 -0.96 -8.45
CA GLU A 229 -6.01 -1.65 -9.53
C GLU A 229 -4.90 -2.62 -9.08
N GLU A 230 -4.84 -2.96 -7.80
CA GLU A 230 -3.82 -3.82 -7.20
C GLU A 230 -4.47 -5.05 -6.55
N LEU A 231 -3.68 -6.10 -6.35
CA LEU A 231 -4.07 -7.25 -5.56
C LEU A 231 -3.75 -7.00 -4.08
N TRP A 232 -4.74 -7.22 -3.23
CA TRP A 232 -4.66 -7.08 -1.79
C TRP A 232 -5.06 -8.37 -1.08
N ILE A 233 -4.49 -8.59 0.10
CA ILE A 233 -4.72 -9.78 0.92
C ILE A 233 -5.39 -9.39 2.24
N PRO A 234 -6.60 -9.87 2.53
CA PRO A 234 -7.23 -9.67 3.82
C PRO A 234 -6.62 -10.63 4.85
N ILE A 235 -6.26 -10.12 6.02
CA ILE A 235 -5.59 -10.87 7.09
C ILE A 235 -6.44 -10.77 8.37
N GLU A 236 -7.00 -11.90 8.79
CA GLU A 236 -7.79 -12.02 10.02
C GLU A 236 -6.89 -11.96 11.26
N THR A 237 -6.91 -10.84 11.97
CA THR A 237 -6.03 -10.56 13.10
C THR A 237 -6.39 -11.32 14.37
N THR A 238 -7.59 -11.92 14.44
CA THR A 238 -7.98 -12.81 15.55
C THR A 238 -7.35 -14.21 15.44
N ALA A 239 -6.75 -14.54 14.29
CA ALA A 239 -6.18 -15.87 14.00
C ALA A 239 -4.67 -15.99 14.28
N LEU A 240 -4.06 -15.08 15.06
CA LEU A 240 -2.60 -15.07 15.37
C LEU A 240 -2.05 -16.41 15.89
N GLY A 241 -2.88 -17.18 16.60
CA GLY A 241 -2.52 -18.50 17.11
C GLY A 241 -2.51 -19.63 16.06
N LYS A 242 -3.15 -19.43 14.90
CA LYS A 242 -3.38 -20.47 13.89
C LYS A 242 -2.37 -20.49 12.74
N GLY A 243 -1.63 -19.40 12.55
CA GLY A 243 -0.70 -19.21 11.43
C GLY A 243 -1.29 -18.31 10.35
N PHE A 244 -0.40 -17.77 9.51
CA PHE A 244 -0.75 -16.79 8.49
C PHE A 244 -1.66 -17.34 7.38
N PRO A 245 -1.50 -18.58 6.84
CA PRO A 245 -2.40 -19.11 5.82
C PRO A 245 -3.86 -19.16 6.30
N GLU A 246 -4.10 -19.61 7.53
CA GLU A 246 -5.45 -19.66 8.09
C GLU A 246 -6.03 -18.26 8.35
N ALA A 247 -5.19 -17.31 8.77
CA ALA A 247 -5.58 -15.91 8.93
C ALA A 247 -5.96 -15.26 7.60
N TRP A 248 -5.20 -15.53 6.55
CA TRP A 248 -5.50 -15.06 5.20
C TRP A 248 -6.82 -15.67 4.69
N LYS A 249 -6.97 -16.99 4.77
CA LYS A 249 -8.21 -17.67 4.35
C LYS A 249 -9.44 -17.13 5.09
N SER A 250 -9.35 -17.01 6.42
CA SER A 250 -10.44 -16.49 7.26
C SER A 250 -10.77 -15.02 6.90
N GLY A 251 -9.73 -14.21 6.67
CA GLY A 251 -9.90 -12.82 6.24
C GLY A 251 -10.61 -12.72 4.90
N MET A 252 -10.28 -13.61 3.97
CA MET A 252 -10.89 -13.65 2.63
C MET A 252 -12.35 -14.10 2.67
N ASP A 253 -12.68 -15.09 3.50
CA ASP A 253 -14.06 -15.54 3.73
C ASP A 253 -14.91 -14.41 4.35
N SER A 254 -14.36 -13.71 5.36
CA SER A 254 -15.00 -12.56 6.01
C SER A 254 -15.20 -11.41 5.03
N TYR A 255 -14.15 -11.01 4.31
CA TYR A 255 -14.19 -9.94 3.31
C TYR A 255 -15.25 -10.23 2.25
N SER A 256 -15.22 -11.41 1.63
CA SER A 256 -16.17 -11.78 0.55
C SER A 256 -17.62 -11.76 1.04
N SER A 257 -17.84 -12.30 2.25
CA SER A 257 -19.16 -12.35 2.87
C SER A 257 -19.74 -10.94 3.07
N TRP A 258 -18.96 -10.01 3.63
CA TRP A 258 -19.42 -8.65 3.92
C TRP A 258 -19.46 -7.74 2.69
N ALA A 259 -18.49 -7.87 1.77
CA ALA A 259 -18.51 -7.16 0.49
C ALA A 259 -19.74 -7.53 -0.35
N SER A 260 -20.14 -8.81 -0.38
CA SER A 260 -21.35 -9.25 -1.08
C SER A 260 -22.66 -8.66 -0.53
N ARG A 261 -22.62 -8.12 0.70
CA ARG A 261 -23.75 -7.51 1.40
C ARG A 261 -23.71 -5.98 1.40
N ASP A 262 -22.71 -5.36 0.78
CA ASP A 262 -22.46 -3.91 0.81
C ASP A 262 -22.38 -3.37 2.25
N ARG A 263 -21.72 -4.14 3.13
CA ARG A 263 -21.55 -3.83 4.56
C ARG A 263 -20.09 -3.91 4.98
N LEU A 264 -19.22 -3.38 4.14
CA LEU A 264 -17.79 -3.32 4.36
C LEU A 264 -17.32 -1.90 4.03
N ALA A 265 -16.51 -1.32 4.92
CA ALA A 265 -15.83 -0.06 4.69
C ALA A 265 -14.32 -0.25 4.75
N LEU A 266 -13.61 0.44 3.87
CA LEU A 266 -12.16 0.42 3.79
C LEU A 266 -11.61 1.77 4.26
N VAL A 267 -10.58 1.72 5.08
CA VAL A 267 -9.89 2.90 5.62
C VAL A 267 -8.42 2.79 5.24
N ASP A 268 -8.00 3.54 4.21
CA ASP A 268 -6.58 3.71 3.90
C ASP A 268 -5.89 4.41 5.08
N ILE A 269 -4.90 3.74 5.66
CA ILE A 269 -4.19 4.24 6.85
C ILE A 269 -3.45 5.54 6.55
N THR A 270 -2.84 5.65 5.37
CA THR A 270 -2.04 6.83 5.00
C THR A 270 -2.94 8.05 4.78
N ASP A 271 -4.05 7.88 4.07
CA ASP A 271 -5.05 8.94 3.87
C ASP A 271 -5.67 9.35 5.20
N ALA A 272 -6.10 8.38 6.03
CA ALA A 272 -6.67 8.65 7.34
C ALA A 272 -5.68 9.38 8.26
N GLN A 273 -4.38 9.06 8.21
CA GLN A 273 -3.35 9.74 8.99
C GLN A 273 -3.10 11.20 8.59
N SER A 274 -3.56 11.64 7.41
CA SER A 274 -3.57 13.06 7.06
C SER A 274 -4.52 13.88 7.94
N ARG A 275 -5.58 13.23 8.46
CA ARG A 275 -6.58 13.81 9.36
C ARG A 275 -6.32 13.43 10.82
N TYR A 276 -5.88 12.20 11.06
CA TYR A 276 -5.61 11.63 12.37
C TYR A 276 -4.15 11.21 12.50
N ALA A 277 -3.29 12.20 12.73
CA ALA A 277 -1.85 11.98 12.79
C ALA A 277 -1.49 10.87 13.81
N PRO A 278 -0.53 9.98 13.48
CA PRO A 278 -0.13 8.92 14.39
C PRO A 278 0.40 9.47 15.71
N ALA A 279 0.02 8.83 16.82
CA ALA A 279 0.36 9.30 18.15
C ALA A 279 1.88 9.29 18.42
N GLU A 280 2.39 10.39 18.98
CA GLU A 280 3.76 10.49 19.48
C GLU A 280 3.82 10.08 20.96
N LEU A 281 3.95 8.77 21.20
CA LEU A 281 3.86 8.21 22.54
C LEU A 281 5.07 8.60 23.42
N PRO A 282 4.85 9.17 24.61
CA PRO A 282 5.91 9.57 25.52
C PRO A 282 6.63 8.35 26.13
N GLY A 283 7.85 8.57 26.61
CA GLY A 283 8.67 7.53 27.26
C GLY A 283 9.41 6.60 26.30
N SER A 284 10.27 5.74 26.86
CA SER A 284 11.00 4.73 26.10
C SER A 284 10.15 3.48 25.91
N ALA A 285 10.05 3.00 24.68
CA ALA A 285 9.44 1.71 24.40
C ALA A 285 10.31 0.57 24.97
N GLU A 286 9.67 -0.40 25.61
CA GLU A 286 10.31 -1.67 25.97
C GLU A 286 10.52 -2.47 24.68
N ILE A 287 11.75 -2.93 24.43
CA ILE A 287 12.05 -3.67 23.21
C ILE A 287 11.67 -5.14 23.43
N PRO A 288 10.64 -5.65 22.74
CA PRO A 288 10.25 -7.04 22.87
C PRO A 288 11.34 -7.97 22.30
N SER A 289 11.41 -9.18 22.84
CA SER A 289 12.28 -10.25 22.34
C SER A 289 11.48 -11.28 21.56
N LEU A 290 12.00 -11.70 20.40
CA LEU A 290 11.46 -12.80 19.60
C LEU A 290 12.34 -14.06 19.79
N ASP A 291 11.72 -15.21 20.05
CA ASP A 291 12.46 -16.49 20.02
C ASP A 291 12.75 -16.86 18.56
N GLY A 292 13.97 -16.58 18.11
CA GLY A 292 14.37 -16.80 16.72
C GLY A 292 14.18 -18.23 16.23
N LYS A 293 14.39 -19.26 17.08
CA LYS A 293 14.26 -20.66 16.68
C LYS A 293 12.79 -21.06 16.55
N ALA A 294 11.97 -20.69 17.53
CA ALA A 294 10.54 -20.94 17.46
C ALA A 294 9.89 -20.20 16.28
N PHE A 295 10.34 -18.97 16.02
CA PHE A 295 9.91 -18.15 14.90
C PHE A 295 10.27 -18.78 13.55
N GLU A 296 11.52 -19.18 13.35
CA GLU A 296 11.98 -19.80 12.10
C GLU A 296 11.21 -21.08 11.76
N ILE A 297 10.90 -21.91 12.77
CA ILE A 297 10.09 -23.12 12.59
C ILE A 297 8.68 -22.77 12.09
N ARG A 298 8.03 -21.78 12.73
CA ARG A 298 6.68 -21.35 12.36
C ARG A 298 6.67 -20.75 10.95
N LEU A 299 7.58 -19.82 10.68
CA LEU A 299 7.72 -19.14 9.39
C LEU A 299 7.96 -20.13 8.25
N THR A 300 8.86 -21.09 8.45
CA THR A 300 9.17 -22.10 7.43
C THR A 300 7.94 -22.95 7.09
N ARG A 301 7.16 -23.33 8.10
CA ARG A 301 5.92 -24.10 7.90
C ARG A 301 4.89 -23.30 7.08
N ASP A 302 4.65 -22.05 7.45
CA ASP A 302 3.61 -21.22 6.82
C ASP A 302 4.00 -20.82 5.38
N LEU A 303 5.28 -20.49 5.14
CA LEU A 303 5.78 -20.27 3.77
C LEU A 303 5.68 -21.53 2.91
N ALA A 304 5.93 -22.72 3.47
CA ALA A 304 5.78 -23.98 2.74
C ALA A 304 4.31 -24.28 2.37
N GLU A 305 3.37 -23.91 3.23
CA GLU A 305 1.93 -24.01 2.92
C GLU A 305 1.53 -23.05 1.79
N LEU A 306 1.97 -21.79 1.83
CA LEU A 306 1.72 -20.84 0.74
C LEU A 306 2.37 -21.29 -0.58
N ALA A 307 3.56 -21.87 -0.52
CA ALA A 307 4.21 -22.47 -1.68
C ALA A 307 3.43 -23.68 -2.25
N THR A 308 2.77 -24.44 -1.37
CA THR A 308 1.86 -25.52 -1.77
C THR A 308 0.63 -24.96 -2.46
N TRP A 309 -0.02 -23.93 -1.92
CA TRP A 309 -1.17 -23.27 -2.59
C TRP A 309 -0.81 -22.79 -3.99
N ARG A 310 0.36 -22.19 -4.15
CA ARG A 310 0.87 -21.78 -5.48
C ARG A 310 1.08 -22.97 -6.39
N SER A 311 1.66 -24.05 -5.87
CA SER A 311 1.91 -25.28 -6.64
C SER A 311 0.60 -25.94 -7.08
N ASP A 312 -0.39 -26.01 -6.20
CA ASP A 312 -1.71 -26.58 -6.45
C ASP A 312 -2.50 -25.73 -7.47
N PHE A 313 -2.46 -24.40 -7.36
CA PHE A 313 -3.05 -23.51 -8.35
C PHE A 313 -2.45 -23.75 -9.74
N MET A 314 -1.12 -23.86 -9.80
CA MET A 314 -0.41 -24.15 -11.04
C MET A 314 -0.75 -25.52 -11.60
N GLU A 315 -0.87 -26.55 -10.76
CA GLU A 315 -1.27 -27.88 -11.20
C GLU A 315 -2.73 -27.87 -11.68
N SER A 316 -3.66 -27.33 -10.90
CA SER A 316 -5.09 -27.29 -11.24
C SER A 316 -5.34 -26.57 -12.57
N ARG A 317 -4.61 -25.51 -12.87
CA ARG A 317 -4.82 -24.72 -14.09
C ARG A 317 -4.13 -25.31 -15.31
N TYR A 318 -3.04 -26.06 -15.15
CA TYR A 318 -2.15 -26.42 -16.25
C TYR A 318 -1.68 -27.88 -16.28
N LYS A 319 -2.31 -28.78 -15.51
CA LYS A 319 -2.03 -30.23 -15.51
C LYS A 319 -1.97 -30.81 -16.92
N ASP A 320 -2.94 -30.44 -17.76
CA ASP A 320 -3.06 -30.92 -19.14
C ASP A 320 -1.99 -30.33 -20.08
N THR A 321 -1.53 -29.10 -19.77
CA THR A 321 -0.44 -28.43 -20.52
C THR A 321 0.91 -29.11 -20.29
N ARG A 322 1.13 -29.76 -19.13
CA ARG A 322 2.30 -30.62 -18.88
C ARG A 322 2.17 -32.02 -19.45
N GLN A 323 0.95 -32.55 -19.55
CA GLN A 323 0.68 -33.91 -20.01
C GLN A 323 0.11 -33.95 -21.44
N GLY A 324 0.88 -33.46 -22.42
CA GLY A 324 0.81 -33.89 -23.83
C GLY A 324 -0.52 -33.81 -24.59
N LEU A 325 -1.61 -33.29 -24.02
CA LEU A 325 -2.91 -33.14 -24.65
C LEU A 325 -3.13 -31.66 -24.99
N GLU A 326 -2.93 -31.35 -26.26
CA GLU A 326 -3.15 -30.06 -26.96
C GLU A 326 -3.13 -28.79 -26.10
N ALA A 327 -1.99 -28.52 -25.45
CA ALA A 327 -1.71 -27.19 -24.93
C ALA A 327 -1.86 -26.16 -26.05
N THR A 328 -2.85 -25.27 -25.93
CA THR A 328 -3.07 -24.18 -26.89
C THR A 328 -1.96 -23.14 -26.75
N PRO A 329 -1.64 -22.36 -27.80
CA PRO A 329 -0.68 -21.25 -27.69
C PRO A 329 -1.01 -20.29 -26.55
N THR A 330 -2.31 -20.00 -26.33
CA THR A 330 -2.78 -19.16 -25.22
C THR A 330 -2.48 -19.79 -23.85
N ALA A 331 -2.77 -21.07 -23.64
CA ALA A 331 -2.47 -21.73 -22.37
C ALA A 331 -0.96 -21.73 -22.08
N LEU A 332 -0.13 -21.99 -23.09
CA LEU A 332 1.33 -21.93 -22.98
C LEU A 332 1.83 -20.50 -22.68
N ASN A 333 1.18 -19.48 -23.27
CA ASN A 333 1.46 -18.08 -22.98
C ASN A 333 1.16 -17.73 -21.51
N GLU A 334 0.06 -18.22 -20.95
CA GLU A 334 -0.28 -18.00 -19.54
C GLU A 334 0.69 -18.73 -18.59
N VAL A 335 1.06 -19.98 -18.92
CA VAL A 335 2.09 -20.75 -18.17
C VAL A 335 3.43 -20.02 -18.18
N ALA A 336 3.82 -19.45 -19.31
CA ALA A 336 5.05 -18.68 -19.40
C ALA A 336 5.03 -17.43 -18.53
N HIS A 337 3.89 -16.73 -18.47
CA HIS A 337 3.72 -15.54 -17.63
C HIS A 337 3.94 -15.85 -16.15
N MET A 338 3.41 -16.99 -15.70
CA MET A 338 3.59 -17.51 -14.36
C MET A 338 5.06 -17.81 -14.06
N TYR A 339 5.73 -18.54 -14.97
CA TYR A 339 7.14 -18.87 -14.80
C TYR A 339 8.03 -17.62 -14.81
N PHE A 340 7.71 -16.64 -15.65
CA PHE A 340 8.40 -15.35 -15.71
C PHE A 340 8.38 -14.65 -14.35
N PHE A 341 7.20 -14.52 -13.72
CA PHE A 341 7.11 -13.92 -12.38
C PHE A 341 7.66 -14.79 -11.25
N ALA A 342 7.69 -16.11 -11.43
CA ALA A 342 8.34 -17.01 -10.49
C ALA A 342 9.88 -16.99 -10.60
N GLY A 343 10.47 -16.15 -11.46
CA GLY A 343 11.92 -16.11 -11.70
C GLY A 343 12.45 -17.28 -12.52
N LYS A 344 11.57 -18.16 -13.01
CA LYS A 344 11.86 -19.40 -13.74
C LYS A 344 11.96 -19.12 -15.24
N MET A 345 12.97 -18.35 -15.62
CA MET A 345 13.09 -17.79 -16.98
C MET A 345 13.26 -18.86 -18.05
N ASP A 346 13.92 -19.98 -17.73
CA ASP A 346 14.13 -21.08 -18.67
C ASP A 346 12.83 -21.84 -18.95
N GLU A 347 12.03 -22.12 -17.91
CA GLU A 347 10.71 -22.71 -18.06
C GLU A 347 9.73 -21.76 -18.77
N ALA A 348 9.81 -20.46 -18.50
CA ALA A 348 9.02 -19.44 -19.20
C ALA A 348 9.33 -19.43 -20.70
N ARG A 349 10.63 -19.40 -21.05
CA ARG A 349 11.09 -19.50 -22.44
C ARG A 349 10.62 -20.79 -23.10
N HIS A 350 10.78 -21.93 -22.43
CA HIS A 350 10.39 -23.23 -22.97
C HIS A 350 8.89 -23.27 -23.31
N ALA A 351 8.03 -22.75 -22.43
CA ALA A 351 6.59 -22.67 -22.70
C ALA A 351 6.28 -21.75 -23.90
N LEU A 352 6.94 -20.59 -24.01
CA LEU A 352 6.74 -19.69 -25.15
C LEU A 352 7.29 -20.25 -26.47
N ASP A 353 8.39 -20.98 -26.46
CA ASP A 353 8.93 -21.64 -27.65
C ASP A 353 7.95 -22.70 -28.17
N GLN A 354 7.31 -23.46 -27.26
CA GLN A 354 6.21 -24.37 -27.62
C GLN A 354 5.00 -23.61 -28.18
N ALA A 355 4.64 -22.46 -27.59
CA ALA A 355 3.54 -21.63 -28.09
C ALA A 355 3.83 -21.11 -29.50
N LEU A 356 5.06 -20.63 -29.74
CA LEU A 356 5.50 -20.10 -31.02
C LEU A 356 5.56 -21.20 -32.10
N ALA A 357 5.95 -22.41 -31.72
CA ALA A 357 5.94 -23.56 -32.64
C ALA A 357 4.53 -23.94 -33.09
N LYS A 358 3.51 -23.72 -32.24
CA LYS A 358 2.10 -23.96 -32.56
C LYS A 358 1.46 -22.81 -33.33
N GLU A 359 1.86 -21.57 -33.05
CA GLU A 359 1.39 -20.37 -33.75
C GLU A 359 2.56 -19.50 -34.20
N PRO A 360 3.20 -19.85 -35.34
CA PRO A 360 4.31 -19.08 -35.87
C PRO A 360 3.87 -17.64 -36.19
N GLY A 361 4.58 -16.65 -35.66
CA GLY A 361 4.30 -15.23 -35.90
C GLY A 361 3.27 -14.59 -34.95
N SER A 362 2.81 -15.31 -33.92
CA SER A 362 1.95 -14.76 -32.87
C SER A 362 2.61 -13.55 -32.21
N ALA A 363 2.00 -12.37 -32.36
CA ALA A 363 2.52 -11.13 -31.79
C ALA A 363 2.60 -11.19 -30.26
N ALA A 364 1.65 -11.89 -29.62
CA ALA A 364 1.64 -12.10 -28.17
C ALA A 364 2.85 -12.91 -27.72
N VAL A 365 3.09 -14.07 -28.35
CA VAL A 365 4.20 -14.95 -28.00
C VAL A 365 5.55 -14.27 -28.27
N LEU A 366 5.68 -13.56 -29.39
CA LEU A 366 6.90 -12.82 -29.72
C LEU A 366 7.18 -11.70 -28.71
N ASN A 367 6.17 -10.91 -28.33
CA ASN A 367 6.32 -9.90 -27.28
C ASN A 367 6.77 -10.54 -25.96
N ASN A 368 6.13 -11.63 -25.56
CA ASN A 368 6.40 -12.23 -24.26
C ASN A 368 7.75 -12.98 -24.23
N LEU A 369 8.23 -13.51 -25.36
CA LEU A 369 9.62 -13.97 -25.50
C LEU A 369 10.61 -12.81 -25.33
N GLY A 370 10.28 -11.66 -25.92
CA GLY A 370 11.03 -10.43 -25.70
C GLY A 370 11.08 -10.04 -24.23
N ASN A 371 9.98 -10.22 -23.49
CA ASN A 371 9.96 -9.95 -22.04
C ASN A 371 10.91 -10.85 -21.27
N VAL A 372 10.90 -12.17 -21.54
CA VAL A 372 11.84 -13.12 -20.93
C VAL A 372 13.28 -12.76 -21.25
N GLU A 373 13.58 -12.40 -22.51
CA GLU A 373 14.90 -11.95 -22.94
C GLU A 373 15.35 -10.66 -22.24
N ALA A 374 14.45 -9.69 -22.11
CA ALA A 374 14.74 -8.44 -21.42
C ALA A 374 15.05 -8.66 -19.94
N ALA A 375 14.29 -9.52 -19.26
CA ALA A 375 14.55 -9.90 -17.87
C ALA A 375 15.87 -10.65 -17.67
N GLN A 376 16.31 -11.40 -18.68
CA GLN A 376 17.63 -12.06 -18.71
C GLN A 376 18.79 -11.10 -19.07
N GLY A 377 18.50 -9.83 -19.38
CA GLY A 377 19.50 -8.83 -19.81
C GLY A 377 19.89 -8.92 -21.29
N GLU A 378 19.22 -9.76 -22.07
CA GLU A 378 19.43 -9.98 -23.51
C GLU A 378 18.69 -8.91 -24.32
N LEU A 379 18.95 -7.63 -24.03
CA LEU A 379 18.13 -6.49 -24.47
C LEU A 379 18.06 -6.32 -25.99
N ALA A 380 19.14 -6.66 -26.71
CA ALA A 380 19.14 -6.63 -28.18
C ALA A 380 18.18 -7.67 -28.77
N LYS A 381 18.17 -8.89 -28.23
CA LYS A 381 17.23 -9.94 -28.67
C LYS A 381 15.80 -9.55 -28.33
N ALA A 382 15.58 -9.00 -27.14
CA ALA A 382 14.27 -8.49 -26.75
C ALA A 382 13.75 -7.43 -27.73
N ALA A 383 14.58 -6.44 -28.10
CA ALA A 383 14.22 -5.43 -29.08
C ALA A 383 13.89 -6.01 -30.47
N ASP A 384 14.62 -7.03 -30.91
CA ASP A 384 14.32 -7.75 -32.15
C ASP A 384 12.98 -8.50 -32.06
N ARG A 385 12.69 -9.14 -30.92
CA ARG A 385 11.41 -9.84 -30.69
C ARG A 385 10.22 -8.88 -30.67
N TYR A 386 10.33 -7.76 -29.97
CA TYR A 386 9.28 -6.73 -29.99
C TYR A 386 9.08 -6.17 -31.40
N SER A 387 10.16 -5.96 -32.15
CA SER A 387 10.07 -5.50 -33.54
C SER A 387 9.37 -6.52 -34.45
N GLN A 388 9.59 -7.82 -34.25
CA GLN A 388 8.86 -8.88 -34.94
C GLN A 388 7.38 -8.91 -34.55
N ALA A 389 7.06 -8.75 -33.25
CA ALA A 389 5.67 -8.64 -32.79
C ALA A 389 4.95 -7.44 -33.43
N LEU A 390 5.61 -6.29 -33.50
CA LEU A 390 5.09 -5.07 -34.16
C LEU A 390 4.98 -5.20 -35.67
N ALA A 391 5.76 -6.09 -36.32
CA ALA A 391 5.57 -6.37 -37.74
C ALA A 391 4.22 -7.04 -38.00
N THR A 392 3.73 -7.85 -37.05
CA THR A 392 2.40 -8.47 -37.07
C THR A 392 1.30 -7.50 -36.64
N ASP A 393 1.50 -6.76 -35.54
CA ASP A 393 0.52 -5.80 -35.00
C ASP A 393 1.19 -4.46 -34.65
N LYS A 394 1.13 -3.51 -35.59
CA LYS A 394 1.72 -2.17 -35.45
C LYS A 394 0.95 -1.25 -34.49
N SER A 395 -0.25 -1.65 -34.08
CA SER A 395 -1.17 -0.81 -33.30
C SER A 395 -1.08 -1.07 -31.79
N ASP A 396 -0.38 -2.14 -31.38
CA ASP A 396 -0.23 -2.47 -29.96
C ASP A 396 0.70 -1.49 -29.25
N SER A 397 0.10 -0.60 -28.47
CA SER A 397 0.81 0.40 -27.68
C SER A 397 1.71 -0.23 -26.61
N GLY A 398 1.31 -1.35 -26.01
CA GLY A 398 2.09 -2.01 -24.97
C GLY A 398 3.39 -2.62 -25.50
N VAL A 399 3.35 -3.20 -26.70
CA VAL A 399 4.57 -3.72 -27.37
C VAL A 399 5.51 -2.58 -27.75
N TRP A 400 4.98 -1.43 -28.21
CA TRP A 400 5.78 -0.22 -28.45
C TRP A 400 6.46 0.30 -27.17
N LEU A 401 5.75 0.31 -26.05
CA LEU A 401 6.30 0.72 -24.76
C LEU A 401 7.41 -0.24 -24.30
N ASN A 402 7.21 -1.57 -24.42
CA ASN A 402 8.23 -2.56 -24.12
C ASN A 402 9.51 -2.37 -24.96
N LEU A 403 9.35 -2.16 -26.27
CA LEU A 403 10.48 -1.87 -27.16
C LEU A 403 11.24 -0.63 -26.71
N GLY A 404 10.50 0.43 -26.35
CA GLY A 404 11.06 1.69 -25.85
C GLY A 404 11.87 1.51 -24.57
N LEU A 405 11.33 0.78 -23.59
CA LEU A 405 12.02 0.49 -22.33
C LEU A 405 13.25 -0.41 -22.52
N ALA A 406 13.16 -1.43 -23.37
CA ALA A 406 14.30 -2.32 -23.67
C ALA A 406 15.43 -1.58 -24.40
N ARG A 407 15.11 -0.72 -25.37
CA ARG A 407 16.10 0.13 -26.05
C ARG A 407 16.74 1.14 -25.11
N TYR A 408 15.96 1.72 -24.20
CA TYR A 408 16.49 2.60 -23.16
C TYR A 408 17.52 1.86 -22.29
N ALA A 409 17.14 0.67 -21.78
CA ALA A 409 18.02 -0.16 -20.98
C ALA A 409 19.29 -0.60 -21.76
N ALA A 410 19.18 -0.74 -23.09
CA ALA A 410 20.30 -1.07 -23.97
C ALA A 410 21.21 0.14 -24.31
N GLY A 411 20.81 1.35 -23.90
CA GLY A 411 21.54 2.60 -24.19
C GLY A 411 21.20 3.23 -25.55
N ASP A 412 20.22 2.71 -26.28
CA ASP A 412 19.72 3.31 -27.53
C ASP A 412 18.65 4.37 -27.21
N SER A 413 19.09 5.56 -26.82
CA SER A 413 18.19 6.66 -26.46
C SER A 413 17.31 7.12 -27.62
N VAL A 414 17.84 7.12 -28.85
CA VAL A 414 17.10 7.60 -30.03
C VAL A 414 15.98 6.62 -30.38
N GLY A 415 16.30 5.34 -30.50
CA GLY A 415 15.29 4.32 -30.80
C GLY A 415 14.30 4.12 -29.65
N SER A 416 14.72 4.37 -28.40
CA SER A 416 13.82 4.40 -27.25
C SER A 416 12.79 5.53 -27.34
N ASP A 417 13.26 6.74 -27.60
CA ASP A 417 12.42 7.94 -27.73
C ASP A 417 11.31 7.76 -28.78
N GLU A 418 11.67 7.23 -29.95
CA GLU A 418 10.72 6.96 -31.03
C GLU A 418 9.66 5.92 -30.62
N ALA A 419 10.10 4.82 -30.02
CA ALA A 419 9.21 3.72 -29.63
C ALA A 419 8.28 4.12 -28.49
N LEU A 420 8.80 4.81 -27.46
CA LEU A 420 8.00 5.32 -26.35
C LEU A 420 6.99 6.37 -26.80
N ALA A 421 7.39 7.30 -27.68
CA ALA A 421 6.47 8.31 -28.22
C ALA A 421 5.31 7.63 -28.96
N ARG A 422 5.61 6.60 -29.77
CA ARG A 422 4.58 5.85 -30.48
C ARG A 422 3.68 5.06 -29.53
N GLY A 423 4.27 4.44 -28.51
CA GLY A 423 3.54 3.74 -27.46
C GLY A 423 2.56 4.66 -26.74
N VAL A 424 3.02 5.83 -26.27
CA VAL A 424 2.19 6.83 -25.58
C VAL A 424 1.07 7.36 -26.47
N GLU A 425 1.37 7.65 -27.74
CA GLU A 425 0.37 8.10 -28.72
C GLU A 425 -0.75 7.05 -28.89
N LEU A 426 -0.38 5.79 -29.14
CA LEU A 426 -1.32 4.70 -29.36
C LEU A 426 -2.08 4.31 -28.08
N SER A 427 -1.49 4.54 -26.90
CA SER A 427 -2.15 4.33 -25.61
C SER A 427 -3.31 5.30 -25.37
N GLY A 428 -3.37 6.43 -26.09
CA GLY A 428 -4.30 7.52 -25.81
C GLY A 428 -3.79 8.55 -24.81
N GLY A 429 -2.48 8.54 -24.50
CA GLY A 429 -1.85 9.53 -23.64
C GLY A 429 -1.02 8.94 -22.50
N TYR A 430 -0.44 9.83 -21.69
CA TYR A 430 0.50 9.48 -20.63
C TYR A 430 -0.11 8.60 -19.54
N GLU A 431 -1.32 8.94 -19.05
CA GLU A 431 -1.97 8.18 -17.97
C GLU A 431 -2.28 6.75 -18.40
N ALA A 432 -2.78 6.58 -19.63
CA ALA A 432 -3.04 5.26 -20.21
C ALA A 432 -1.74 4.46 -20.43
N ALA A 433 -0.66 5.11 -20.87
CA ALA A 433 0.65 4.46 -20.97
C ALA A 433 1.19 4.03 -19.60
N CYS A 434 1.03 4.87 -18.57
CA CYS A 434 1.36 4.52 -17.19
C CYS A 434 0.56 3.31 -16.71
N ALA A 435 -0.76 3.25 -16.98
CA ALA A 435 -1.58 2.08 -16.66
C ALA A 435 -1.12 0.81 -17.43
N ILE A 436 -0.77 0.94 -18.72
CA ILE A 436 -0.18 -0.15 -19.53
C ILE A 436 1.21 -0.57 -19.06
N LEU A 437 1.90 0.23 -18.25
CA LEU A 437 3.16 -0.16 -17.56
C LEU A 437 3.01 -0.39 -16.05
N GLY A 438 1.80 -0.25 -15.49
CA GLY A 438 1.52 -0.54 -14.08
C GLY A 438 2.17 0.48 -13.16
N LEU A 439 2.39 1.68 -13.68
CA LEU A 439 2.98 2.81 -12.98
C LEU A 439 1.83 3.64 -12.38
N PRO A 440 1.84 3.91 -11.06
CA PRO A 440 0.84 4.78 -10.45
C PRO A 440 0.99 6.23 -10.97
N VAL A 441 -0.14 6.89 -11.24
CA VAL A 441 -0.19 8.27 -11.74
C VAL A 441 -0.18 9.23 -10.54
N GLY A 442 1.01 9.58 -10.05
CA GLY A 442 1.21 10.51 -8.91
C GLY A 442 2.69 10.74 -8.60
N GLU A 443 3.06 11.68 -7.71
CA GLU A 443 4.45 11.89 -7.26
C GLU A 443 4.85 10.85 -6.20
N THR A 444 5.38 9.69 -6.61
CA THR A 444 6.22 8.88 -5.72
C THR A 444 7.65 9.42 -5.71
N SER A 445 8.13 9.86 -4.54
CA SER A 445 9.51 10.32 -4.35
C SER A 445 10.43 9.13 -4.07
N THR A 446 11.36 8.82 -4.96
CA THR A 446 12.44 7.88 -4.63
C THR A 446 13.81 8.47 -5.02
N ARG A 447 14.80 8.33 -4.14
CA ARG A 447 16.15 8.91 -4.31
C ARG A 447 17.11 7.94 -5.00
N GLU A 448 17.91 8.49 -5.90
CA GLU A 448 18.86 7.82 -6.79
C GLU A 448 19.88 6.89 -6.09
N GLY A 449 20.13 5.75 -6.76
CA GLY A 449 21.22 4.81 -6.50
C GLY A 449 21.30 3.78 -7.64
N THR A 450 22.50 3.59 -8.19
CA THR A 450 22.86 3.07 -9.53
C THR A 450 22.25 1.76 -10.06
N LYS A 451 22.04 1.76 -11.39
CA LYS A 451 21.93 0.67 -12.41
C LYS A 451 20.61 -0.09 -12.61
N LYS A 452 19.50 0.25 -11.95
CA LYS A 452 18.15 -0.32 -12.25
C LYS A 452 17.13 0.82 -12.43
N MET A 453 16.21 0.67 -13.38
CA MET A 453 15.24 1.71 -13.76
C MET A 453 14.16 1.88 -12.69
N SER A 454 14.10 3.05 -12.08
CA SER A 454 13.08 3.38 -11.07
C SER A 454 11.72 3.72 -11.71
N ALA A 455 10.65 3.63 -10.91
CA ALA A 455 9.31 4.06 -11.31
C ALA A 455 9.27 5.55 -11.75
N GLU A 456 10.12 6.39 -11.15
CA GLU A 456 10.23 7.82 -11.46
C GLU A 456 10.94 8.05 -12.79
N GLU A 457 12.05 7.35 -13.03
CA GLU A 457 12.74 7.36 -14.33
C GLU A 457 11.82 6.90 -15.45
N ALA A 458 11.07 5.81 -15.26
CA ALA A 458 10.11 5.33 -16.24
C ALA A 458 9.00 6.36 -16.52
N ARG A 459 8.45 7.01 -15.48
CA ARG A 459 7.46 8.10 -15.63
C ARG A 459 8.06 9.30 -16.37
N GLU A 460 9.30 9.67 -16.08
CA GLU A 460 9.95 10.80 -16.74
C GLU A 460 10.22 10.50 -18.22
N LEU A 461 10.62 9.27 -18.56
CA LEU A 461 10.72 8.83 -19.96
C LEU A 461 9.38 8.94 -20.68
N LEU A 462 8.28 8.51 -20.07
CA LEU A 462 6.95 8.64 -20.66
C LEU A 462 6.51 10.11 -20.81
N LYS A 463 6.84 10.99 -19.85
CA LYS A 463 6.58 12.44 -19.95
C LYS A 463 7.38 13.06 -21.10
N GLN A 464 8.64 12.67 -21.27
CA GLN A 464 9.48 13.14 -22.37
C GLN A 464 8.94 12.65 -23.72
N ALA A 465 8.55 11.38 -23.80
CA ALA A 465 7.89 10.80 -24.96
C ALA A 465 6.59 11.54 -25.32
N LEU A 466 5.74 11.86 -24.34
CA LEU A 466 4.51 12.63 -24.55
C LEU A 466 4.77 14.00 -25.23
N ARG A 467 5.85 14.70 -24.86
CA ARG A 467 6.21 16.00 -25.46
C ARG A 467 6.55 15.89 -26.96
N LYS A 468 6.93 14.70 -27.43
CA LYS A 468 7.28 14.43 -28.83
C LYS A 468 6.10 13.91 -29.65
N VAL A 469 4.98 13.55 -29.01
CA VAL A 469 3.75 13.15 -29.72
C VAL A 469 3.17 14.37 -30.45
N PRO A 470 2.97 14.32 -31.78
CA PRO A 470 2.40 15.44 -32.54
C PRO A 470 1.03 15.84 -31.99
N SER A 471 0.79 17.13 -31.79
CA SER A 471 -0.42 17.69 -31.18
C SER A 471 -1.70 17.58 -32.03
N GLY A 472 -1.80 16.60 -32.94
CA GLY A 472 -2.76 16.54 -34.03
C GLY A 472 -3.88 15.49 -33.94
N LEU A 473 -3.86 14.55 -32.98
CA LEU A 473 -4.89 13.49 -32.90
C LEU A 473 -5.43 13.21 -31.48
N ALA A 474 -4.93 13.92 -30.46
CA ALA A 474 -5.50 13.89 -29.11
C ALA A 474 -6.74 14.80 -28.99
N LYS A 475 -7.84 14.42 -29.64
CA LYS A 475 -9.18 14.91 -29.29
C LYS A 475 -10.13 13.72 -29.12
N GLY A 476 -9.87 12.93 -28.07
CA GLY A 476 -10.86 12.10 -27.40
C GLY A 476 -11.06 12.67 -25.99
N GLN A 477 -12.14 13.42 -25.80
CA GLN A 477 -12.74 13.87 -24.53
C GLN A 477 -11.80 14.09 -23.32
N ALA A 478 -11.06 15.20 -23.31
CA ALA A 478 -10.63 15.82 -22.05
C ALA A 478 -11.70 16.82 -21.61
N GLY A 479 -12.49 16.44 -20.60
CA GLY A 479 -13.36 17.38 -19.88
C GLY A 479 -12.53 18.52 -19.29
N ALA A 480 -13.03 19.74 -19.42
CA ALA A 480 -12.32 20.94 -19.04
C ALA A 480 -11.96 20.98 -17.54
N MET A 481 -10.68 21.13 -17.22
CA MET A 481 -10.24 21.63 -15.91
C MET A 481 -9.82 23.09 -16.00
N PRO A 482 -10.11 23.93 -14.98
CA PRO A 482 -9.83 25.35 -15.01
C PRO A 482 -8.36 25.64 -14.74
N LYS A 483 -7.85 26.68 -15.41
CA LYS A 483 -6.50 27.23 -15.21
C LYS A 483 -6.38 27.80 -13.79
N SER A 484 -5.39 27.36 -13.03
CA SER A 484 -4.86 28.10 -11.88
C SER A 484 -3.50 28.71 -12.24
N SER A 485 -3.37 29.99 -11.93
CA SER A 485 -2.16 30.80 -12.06
C SER A 485 -1.63 31.11 -10.67
N GLU A 486 -0.42 30.66 -10.33
CA GLU A 486 0.66 31.45 -9.69
C GLU A 486 1.88 30.58 -9.29
N PRO A 487 3.08 31.19 -9.14
CA PRO A 487 4.35 30.48 -9.30
C PRO A 487 5.00 29.95 -8.00
N ALA A 488 5.92 29.02 -8.23
CA ALA A 488 7.01 28.50 -7.39
C ALA A 488 7.05 28.96 -5.91
N ARG A 489 6.72 28.04 -5.00
CA ARG A 489 7.16 28.10 -3.60
C ARG A 489 8.27 27.09 -3.35
N ARG A 490 9.46 27.61 -3.05
CA ARG A 490 10.58 26.86 -2.48
C ARG A 490 10.27 26.62 -1.01
N TRP A 491 10.18 25.36 -0.58
CA TRP A 491 10.24 25.00 0.84
C TRP A 491 11.18 23.83 1.06
N THR A 492 12.10 24.05 1.98
CA THR A 492 12.96 23.04 2.62
C THR A 492 12.18 22.31 3.69
N SER A 493 12.22 20.98 3.70
CA SER A 493 11.98 20.20 4.92
C SER A 493 12.97 19.04 5.00
N ARG A 494 13.74 19.01 6.10
CA ARG A 494 14.41 17.81 6.59
C ARG A 494 13.34 16.81 6.99
N VAL A 495 13.32 15.64 6.36
CA VAL A 495 12.63 14.44 6.86
C VAL A 495 13.60 13.27 6.76
N ALA A 496 13.60 12.48 7.82
CA ALA A 496 14.54 11.42 8.15
C ALA A 496 14.66 10.33 7.09
N ALA A 497 15.85 9.74 7.02
CA ALA A 497 16.20 8.63 6.14
C ALA A 497 15.36 7.38 6.44
N GLY A 498 14.31 7.16 5.64
CA GLY A 498 13.62 5.87 5.53
C GLY A 498 14.42 4.94 4.62
N ARG A 499 14.64 3.70 5.07
CA ARG A 499 15.32 2.65 4.30
C ARG A 499 14.27 1.83 3.55
N GLY A 500 14.47 1.66 2.25
CA GLY A 500 13.67 0.77 1.39
C GLY A 500 12.70 1.51 0.46
N ALA A 501 13.19 2.43 -0.36
CA ALA A 501 12.40 2.97 -1.47
C ALA A 501 12.30 1.93 -2.59
N ASP A 502 11.08 1.74 -3.12
CA ASP A 502 10.70 0.84 -4.21
C ASP A 502 11.73 0.86 -5.36
N ARG A 503 12.46 -0.24 -5.49
CA ARG A 503 13.29 -0.53 -6.66
C ARG A 503 12.48 -1.45 -7.56
N LEU A 504 11.83 -0.90 -8.58
CA LEU A 504 11.29 -1.69 -9.68
C LEU A 504 12.45 -2.17 -10.56
N GLU A 505 12.38 -3.41 -11.02
CA GLU A 505 13.23 -3.92 -12.08
C GLU A 505 12.55 -3.71 -13.44
N LEU A 506 13.32 -3.73 -14.53
CA LEU A 506 12.75 -3.60 -15.88
C LEU A 506 11.63 -4.63 -16.10
N SER A 507 11.81 -5.86 -15.61
CA SER A 507 10.83 -6.96 -15.66
C SER A 507 9.47 -6.62 -15.04
N ASP A 508 9.42 -5.73 -14.06
CA ASP A 508 8.17 -5.35 -13.38
C ASP A 508 7.33 -4.37 -14.21
N LEU A 509 7.98 -3.69 -15.15
CA LEU A 509 7.37 -2.68 -16.02
C LEU A 509 6.88 -3.25 -17.35
N LEU A 510 7.29 -4.47 -17.72
CA LEU A 510 7.00 -5.03 -19.04
C LEU A 510 5.53 -5.39 -19.20
N TYR A 511 4.93 -4.91 -20.28
CA TYR A 511 3.60 -5.28 -20.73
C TYR A 511 3.56 -6.73 -21.20
N TRP A 512 2.70 -7.54 -20.58
CA TRP A 512 2.43 -8.91 -21.03
C TRP A 512 1.20 -8.93 -21.95
N LYS A 513 1.38 -9.33 -23.21
CA LYS A 513 0.29 -9.44 -24.19
C LYS A 513 -0.44 -10.76 -23.99
N LYS A 514 -1.76 -10.71 -23.77
CA LYS A 514 -2.60 -11.90 -23.53
C LYS A 514 -2.81 -12.72 -24.79
#